data_AF-A0A1Z4BSH7-F1
#
_entry.id   AF-A0A1Z4BSH7-F1
#
_cell.length_a   1.000
_cell.length_b   1.000
_cell.length_c   1.000
_cell.angle_alpha   90.00
_cell.angle_beta   90.00
_cell.angle_gamma   90.00
#
_symmetry.space_group_name_H-M   'P 1'
#
loop_
_entity.id
_entity.type
_entity.pdbx_description
1 polymer ?
#
loop_
_entity_poly.entity_id
_entity_poly.type
_entity_poly.pdbx_seq_one_letter_code
_entity_poly.pdbx_strand_id
1 'polypeptide(L)'
;MAVEYGKWQKIEREDSKKNPPASIFFMKGWWTNHRDEPIKRAIYGQKLRFHIQMNKNFAQVGDVVYFGLYDCDRFAFGKDTVKKDDDHIPLEYEETKKPYEWAKVDKNYKVVLEFRLTTDLMANWSKLDQDGVFELYFRCSYNNRGKKEHCALPFDKEDYLRLGTIVIDRYKMPGLNPEGTGIAEDMAYGFGRPNSESKQIYTQDEITQYIKEYTEGGFDINSHYQFANIENELEGVTVVGKNEKKESFLEKISNHVKEFQEISKKANKKAIYSKEECYLAKFDWKEKIPFTDKSITIEKDHSSGEDIKKFNEENSPITGKFRDDNYLFWDFRETAKLYFAEGELEGNLDRMIDKFKNNEGGIYEDRILTKHIVEHSNTTDFCILVEDYIAEQLKNNLKNLQILEDKEPYFEIGHQKFFNKSKGERNKLFSKPAYSYNKGLREASKGLTISLNDIWASEIILKEIIFENEIIYSAKYEVILWDHFGLDFPDIQKKFIAYPSIKEVFICWMVLQHLRGYKPFITKISFEKTFTESLQVGSKERKNRRLEKE
;
A
#
# COMPACT_ATOMS: atom_id res chain seq x y z
N MET A 1 41.43 58.94 -49.23
CA MET A 1 41.63 57.50 -48.94
C MET A 1 41.86 57.33 -47.46
N ALA A 2 40.89 56.76 -46.75
CA ALA A 2 41.01 56.03 -45.48
C ALA A 2 39.59 55.53 -45.17
N VAL A 3 39.35 54.23 -45.22
CA VAL A 3 38.04 53.62 -44.94
C VAL A 3 38.15 52.96 -43.56
N GLU A 4 37.32 53.44 -42.63
CA GLU A 4 37.18 52.95 -41.26
C GLU A 4 36.59 51.54 -41.22
N TYR A 5 37.16 50.71 -40.34
CA TYR A 5 36.68 49.35 -40.03
C TYR A 5 35.33 49.39 -39.31
N GLY A 6 34.33 48.76 -39.92
CA GLY A 6 32.97 48.64 -39.41
C GLY A 6 32.86 47.75 -38.16
N LYS A 7 32.17 48.29 -37.16
CA LYS A 7 31.83 47.70 -35.86
C LYS A 7 31.00 46.43 -36.01
N TRP A 8 31.44 45.34 -35.38
CA TRP A 8 30.61 44.17 -35.10
C TRP A 8 29.53 44.54 -34.08
N GLN A 9 28.27 44.58 -34.50
CA GLN A 9 27.14 44.62 -33.56
C GLN A 9 26.96 43.23 -32.94
N LYS A 10 27.31 43.13 -31.66
CA LYS A 10 26.98 42.00 -30.80
C LYS A 10 25.48 42.06 -30.54
N ILE A 11 24.69 41.23 -31.24
CA ILE A 11 23.28 41.01 -30.92
C ILE A 11 23.27 40.17 -29.64
N GLU A 12 23.11 40.83 -28.49
CA GLU A 12 22.91 40.14 -27.22
C GLU A 12 21.50 39.54 -27.18
N ARG A 13 21.43 38.20 -27.29
CA ARG A 13 20.22 37.41 -27.00
C ARG A 13 20.14 37.17 -25.50
N GLU A 14 19.40 38.00 -24.77
CA GLU A 14 19.16 37.84 -23.32
C GLU A 14 18.48 36.49 -22.98
N ASP A 15 17.71 35.89 -23.87
CA ASP A 15 17.05 34.59 -23.63
C ASP A 15 17.97 33.36 -23.78
N SER A 16 19.13 33.50 -24.43
CA SER A 16 19.97 32.35 -24.82
C SER A 16 20.87 31.79 -23.73
N LYS A 17 20.98 32.48 -22.58
CA LYS A 17 21.85 32.05 -21.48
C LYS A 17 21.16 31.11 -20.48
N LYS A 18 19.83 31.03 -20.48
CA LYS A 18 19.09 30.17 -19.52
C LYS A 18 18.79 28.76 -20.04
N ASN A 19 18.69 28.55 -21.35
CA ASN A 19 18.46 27.24 -21.96
C ASN A 19 19.16 27.18 -23.34
N PRO A 20 20.36 26.59 -23.45
CA PRO A 20 21.02 26.43 -24.75
C PRO A 20 20.16 25.54 -25.67
N PRO A 21 20.26 25.72 -27.01
CA PRO A 21 19.61 24.81 -27.95
C PRO A 21 20.02 23.36 -27.67
N ALA A 22 19.06 22.45 -27.66
CA ALA A 22 19.34 21.02 -27.45
C ALA A 22 20.32 20.47 -28.50
N SER A 23 20.27 21.00 -29.73
CA SER A 23 21.18 20.67 -30.83
C SER A 23 21.06 21.68 -32.00
N ILE A 24 21.56 21.36 -33.20
CA ILE A 24 21.56 22.29 -34.35
C ILE A 24 20.13 22.51 -34.88
N PHE A 25 19.40 21.43 -35.14
CA PHE A 25 18.03 21.45 -35.66
C PHE A 25 16.98 21.48 -34.55
N PHE A 26 17.26 20.88 -33.38
CA PHE A 26 16.33 20.84 -32.26
C PHE A 26 16.65 21.91 -31.23
N MET A 27 15.72 22.84 -30.99
CA MET A 27 15.89 23.89 -29.97
C MET A 27 15.57 23.38 -28.57
N LYS A 28 14.42 22.72 -28.39
CA LYS A 28 13.98 22.12 -27.11
C LYS A 28 12.81 21.16 -27.32
N GLY A 29 12.61 20.25 -26.37
CA GLY A 29 11.39 19.45 -26.23
C GLY A 29 10.76 19.67 -24.87
N TRP A 30 9.43 19.59 -24.75
CA TRP A 30 8.73 19.69 -23.46
C TRP A 30 7.38 18.99 -23.49
N TRP A 31 6.92 18.58 -22.31
CA TRP A 31 5.67 17.88 -22.08
C TRP A 31 4.54 18.83 -21.69
N THR A 32 3.34 18.58 -22.19
CA THR A 32 2.11 19.23 -21.70
C THR A 32 0.97 18.23 -21.55
N ASN A 33 -0.03 18.60 -20.74
CA ASN A 33 -1.32 17.92 -20.73
C ASN A 33 -2.17 18.31 -21.96
N HIS A 34 -3.41 17.82 -22.02
CA HIS A 34 -4.36 18.09 -23.11
C HIS A 34 -4.79 19.56 -23.21
N ARG A 35 -4.57 20.36 -22.17
CA ARG A 35 -4.85 21.80 -22.11
C ARG A 35 -3.62 22.66 -22.41
N ASP A 36 -2.55 22.06 -22.95
CA ASP A 36 -1.25 22.70 -23.21
C ASP A 36 -0.54 23.27 -21.97
N GLU A 37 -0.88 22.77 -20.78
CA GLU A 37 -0.18 23.16 -19.55
C GLU A 37 1.08 22.31 -19.36
N PRO A 38 2.25 22.89 -19.04
CA PRO A 38 3.48 22.13 -18.81
C PRO A 38 3.34 21.16 -17.64
N ILE A 39 3.86 19.94 -17.81
CA ILE A 39 3.81 18.88 -16.80
C ILE A 39 5.16 18.16 -16.66
N LYS A 40 5.40 17.61 -15.47
CA LYS A 40 6.50 16.67 -15.17
C LYS A 40 6.03 15.31 -14.64
N ARG A 41 4.75 15.21 -14.29
CA ARG A 41 4.11 14.01 -13.76
C ARG A 41 2.78 13.78 -14.49
N ALA A 42 2.54 12.56 -14.93
CA ALA A 42 1.29 12.13 -15.57
C ALA A 42 0.81 10.79 -15.03
N ILE A 43 -0.49 10.54 -15.13
CA ILE A 43 -1.12 9.25 -14.79
C ILE A 43 -1.55 8.58 -16.09
N TYR A 44 -1.66 7.25 -16.08
CA TYR A 44 -2.20 6.50 -17.20
C TYR A 44 -3.56 7.06 -17.67
N GLY A 45 -3.86 6.89 -18.95
CA GLY A 45 -5.10 7.32 -19.59
C GLY A 45 -5.14 8.80 -20.01
N GLN A 46 -4.27 9.64 -19.47
CA GLN A 46 -4.23 11.05 -19.84
C GLN A 46 -3.84 11.22 -21.31
N LYS A 47 -4.46 12.19 -21.99
CA LYS A 47 -3.99 12.64 -23.31
C LYS A 47 -2.77 13.53 -23.08
N LEU A 48 -1.63 13.06 -23.57
CA LEU A 48 -0.32 13.71 -23.42
C LEU A 48 0.07 14.38 -24.73
N ARG A 49 0.78 15.50 -24.62
CA ARG A 49 1.42 16.15 -25.75
C ARG A 49 2.90 16.32 -25.51
N PHE A 50 3.69 16.02 -26.52
CA PHE A 50 5.11 16.35 -26.57
C PHE A 50 5.37 17.35 -27.67
N HIS A 51 5.96 18.48 -27.31
CA HIS A 51 6.25 19.57 -28.23
C HIS A 51 7.74 19.59 -28.54
N ILE A 52 8.08 19.66 -29.82
CA ILE A 52 9.45 19.82 -30.29
C ILE A 52 9.54 21.17 -31.01
N GLN A 53 10.39 22.05 -30.51
CA GLN A 53 10.70 23.31 -31.20
C GLN A 53 11.90 23.09 -32.12
N MET A 54 11.70 23.33 -33.40
CA MET A 54 12.77 23.27 -34.41
C MET A 54 13.46 24.63 -34.55
N ASN A 55 14.72 24.60 -34.97
CA ASN A 55 15.51 25.78 -35.26
C ASN A 55 15.16 26.33 -36.65
N LYS A 56 14.43 27.46 -36.68
CA LYS A 56 13.97 28.12 -37.92
C LYS A 56 15.09 28.52 -38.90
N ASN A 57 16.33 28.60 -38.43
CA ASN A 57 17.47 28.91 -39.28
C ASN A 57 17.96 27.70 -40.10
N PHE A 58 17.56 26.47 -39.71
CA PHE A 58 18.07 25.24 -40.31
C PHE A 58 16.97 24.28 -40.80
N ALA A 59 15.86 24.19 -40.07
CA ALA A 59 14.68 23.42 -40.46
C ALA A 59 13.76 24.24 -41.39
N GLN A 60 12.88 23.57 -42.12
CA GLN A 60 11.85 24.14 -42.98
C GLN A 60 10.48 23.55 -42.66
N VAL A 61 9.42 24.31 -42.94
CA VAL A 61 8.03 23.83 -42.85
C VAL A 61 7.85 22.63 -43.79
N GLY A 62 7.24 21.56 -43.27
CA GLY A 62 7.02 20.32 -44.00
C GLY A 62 8.15 19.29 -43.87
N ASP A 63 9.28 19.64 -43.26
CA ASP A 63 10.34 18.68 -42.93
C ASP A 63 9.83 17.56 -42.03
N VAL A 64 10.38 16.36 -42.20
CA VAL A 64 10.00 15.19 -41.41
C VAL A 64 10.92 15.06 -40.20
N VAL A 65 10.33 14.93 -39.03
CA VAL A 65 11.02 14.53 -37.79
C VAL A 65 10.57 13.12 -37.45
N TYR A 66 11.53 12.20 -37.35
CA TYR A 66 11.30 10.85 -36.85
C TYR A 66 11.50 10.83 -35.33
N PHE A 67 10.77 9.97 -34.63
CA PHE A 67 10.86 9.84 -33.19
C PHE A 67 10.50 8.44 -32.70
N GLY A 68 11.00 8.09 -31.52
CA GLY A 68 10.53 6.95 -30.72
C GLY A 68 10.47 7.33 -29.26
N LEU A 69 9.47 6.81 -28.55
CA LEU A 69 9.28 6.99 -27.11
C LEU A 69 10.06 5.92 -26.35
N TYR A 70 10.72 6.31 -25.28
CA TYR A 70 11.53 5.42 -24.46
C TYR A 70 11.30 5.69 -22.98
N ASP A 71 11.47 4.65 -22.18
CA ASP A 71 11.67 4.73 -20.74
C ASP A 71 13.17 4.78 -20.40
N CYS A 72 13.55 5.47 -19.33
CA CYS A 72 14.96 5.68 -18.99
C CYS A 72 15.42 4.80 -17.80
N ASP A 73 15.70 3.53 -18.07
CA ASP A 73 16.20 2.56 -17.08
C ASP A 73 17.62 2.84 -16.52
N ARG A 74 18.23 3.98 -16.89
CA ARG A 74 19.61 4.35 -16.50
C ARG A 74 19.68 5.40 -15.40
N PHE A 75 18.55 5.99 -15.01
CA PHE A 75 18.47 6.98 -13.96
C PHE A 75 17.75 6.37 -12.76
N ALA A 76 18.54 5.86 -11.82
CA ALA A 76 18.01 5.39 -10.55
C ALA A 76 17.44 6.57 -9.76
N PHE A 77 16.12 6.77 -9.81
CA PHE A 77 15.41 7.40 -8.70
C PHE A 77 15.12 6.33 -7.65
N GLY A 78 16.12 5.98 -6.83
CA GLY A 78 15.98 4.93 -5.81
C GLY A 78 16.72 3.63 -6.17
N LYS A 79 16.12 2.47 -5.87
CA LYS A 79 16.75 1.13 -6.03
C LYS A 79 16.61 0.52 -7.43
N ASP A 80 16.33 1.30 -8.47
CA ASP A 80 16.20 0.73 -9.80
C ASP A 80 17.53 0.11 -10.29
N THR A 81 17.46 -1.14 -10.72
CA THR A 81 18.60 -1.86 -11.27
C THR A 81 18.83 -1.38 -12.70
N VAL A 82 19.99 -0.80 -12.97
CA VAL A 82 20.43 -0.38 -14.31
C VAL A 82 20.19 -1.49 -15.33
N LYS A 83 19.12 -1.40 -16.13
CA LYS A 83 19.01 -2.22 -17.35
C LYS A 83 20.03 -1.71 -18.36
N LYS A 84 20.54 -2.62 -19.20
CA LYS A 84 21.60 -2.27 -20.18
C LYS A 84 21.08 -1.41 -21.34
N ASP A 85 19.79 -1.49 -21.64
CA ASP A 85 19.15 -0.83 -22.78
C ASP A 85 17.80 -0.24 -22.37
N ASP A 86 17.51 0.96 -22.89
CA ASP A 86 16.27 1.71 -22.65
C ASP A 86 15.11 1.07 -23.42
N ASP A 87 13.98 0.83 -22.73
CA ASP A 87 12.81 0.17 -23.29
C ASP A 87 12.04 1.07 -24.30
N HIS A 88 11.96 0.65 -25.58
CA HIS A 88 11.22 1.36 -26.64
C HIS A 88 9.71 1.11 -26.53
N ILE A 89 8.94 2.17 -26.32
CA ILE A 89 7.47 2.11 -26.21
C ILE A 89 6.85 2.47 -27.57
N PRO A 90 6.27 1.50 -28.30
CA PRO A 90 5.68 1.77 -29.60
C PRO A 90 4.44 2.66 -29.48
N LEU A 91 4.39 3.71 -30.30
CA LEU A 91 3.21 4.56 -30.44
C LEU A 91 2.45 4.21 -31.71
N GLU A 92 1.13 4.31 -31.65
CA GLU A 92 0.24 4.05 -32.78
C GLU A 92 -0.78 5.17 -32.96
N TYR A 93 -1.18 5.41 -34.21
CA TYR A 93 -2.32 6.29 -34.50
C TYR A 93 -3.62 5.63 -34.03
N GLU A 94 -4.40 6.35 -33.23
CA GLU A 94 -5.63 5.82 -32.63
C GLU A 94 -6.62 5.25 -33.67
N GLU A 95 -6.80 5.96 -34.78
CA GLU A 95 -7.73 5.62 -35.87
C GLU A 95 -7.27 4.47 -36.76
N THR A 96 -5.96 4.40 -37.06
CA THR A 96 -5.44 3.49 -38.10
C THR A 96 -4.64 2.32 -37.54
N LYS A 97 -4.27 2.37 -36.26
CA LYS A 97 -3.36 1.42 -35.58
C LYS A 97 -2.02 1.25 -36.28
N LYS A 98 -1.64 2.20 -37.14
CA LYS A 98 -0.32 2.23 -37.78
C LYS A 98 0.73 2.82 -36.84
N PRO A 99 2.01 2.43 -36.97
CA PRO A 99 3.10 3.03 -36.20
C PRO A 99 3.11 4.56 -36.33
N TYR A 100 3.21 5.22 -35.19
CA TYR A 100 3.33 6.67 -35.08
C TYR A 100 4.78 7.03 -34.74
N GLU A 101 5.60 7.21 -35.79
CA GLU A 101 7.06 7.31 -35.68
C GLU A 101 7.63 8.58 -36.34
N TRP A 102 6.78 9.38 -36.96
CA TRP A 102 7.20 10.62 -37.61
C TRP A 102 6.09 11.66 -37.68
N ALA A 103 6.48 12.92 -37.78
CA ALA A 103 5.58 14.05 -37.95
C ALA A 103 6.26 15.17 -38.75
N LYS A 104 5.48 16.10 -39.30
CA LYS A 104 5.99 17.21 -40.10
C LYS A 104 6.10 18.49 -39.29
N VAL A 105 7.14 19.28 -39.58
CA VAL A 105 7.33 20.62 -39.03
C VAL A 105 6.22 21.55 -39.52
N ASP A 106 5.51 22.17 -38.58
CA ASP A 106 4.41 23.10 -38.88
C ASP A 106 4.92 24.51 -39.26
N LYS A 107 3.98 25.41 -39.57
CA LYS A 107 4.27 26.82 -39.93
C LYS A 107 4.96 27.62 -38.82
N ASN A 108 4.88 27.17 -37.56
CA ASN A 108 5.51 27.77 -36.40
C ASN A 108 6.86 27.11 -36.06
N TYR A 109 7.37 26.25 -36.96
CA TYR A 109 8.58 25.45 -36.74
C TYR A 109 8.46 24.53 -35.51
N LYS A 110 7.25 24.01 -35.26
CA LYS A 110 6.97 23.06 -34.18
C LYS A 110 6.51 21.72 -34.74
N VAL A 111 6.77 20.68 -33.96
CA VAL A 111 6.15 19.38 -34.09
C VAL A 111 5.44 19.10 -32.78
N VAL A 112 4.16 18.72 -32.82
CA VAL A 112 3.37 18.36 -31.65
C VAL A 112 2.92 16.92 -31.80
N LEU A 113 3.39 16.07 -30.89
CA LEU A 113 3.02 14.68 -30.81
C LEU A 113 1.91 14.57 -29.78
N GLU A 114 0.79 13.95 -30.12
CA GLU A 114 -0.34 13.74 -29.20
C GLU A 114 -0.63 12.23 -29.12
N PHE A 115 -0.72 11.70 -27.91
CA PHE A 115 -0.91 10.27 -27.68
C PHE A 115 -1.50 10.00 -26.28
N ARG A 116 -1.83 8.74 -26.01
CA ARG A 116 -2.36 8.24 -24.73
C ARG A 116 -1.66 6.95 -24.37
N LEU A 117 -1.34 6.78 -23.09
CA LEU A 117 -0.77 5.56 -22.54
C LEU A 117 -1.70 5.06 -21.43
N THR A 118 -2.55 4.08 -21.74
CA THR A 118 -3.52 3.51 -20.79
C THR A 118 -2.87 2.42 -19.92
N THR A 119 -3.54 2.07 -18.84
CA THR A 119 -3.10 0.99 -17.94
C THR A 119 -2.90 -0.32 -18.70
N ASP A 120 -3.83 -0.67 -19.59
CA ASP A 120 -3.76 -1.90 -20.39
C ASP A 120 -2.56 -1.93 -21.35
N LEU A 121 -2.25 -0.78 -21.98
CA LEU A 121 -1.12 -0.67 -22.89
C LEU A 121 0.21 -0.75 -22.12
N MET A 122 0.24 -0.18 -20.91
CA MET A 122 1.42 -0.16 -20.06
C MET A 122 1.58 -1.44 -19.22
N ALA A 123 0.55 -2.28 -19.06
CA ALA A 123 0.56 -3.42 -18.15
C ALA A 123 1.71 -4.43 -18.39
N ASN A 124 2.13 -4.60 -19.64
CA ASN A 124 3.28 -5.45 -19.96
C ASN A 124 4.61 -4.80 -19.60
N TRP A 125 4.70 -3.48 -19.75
CA TRP A 125 5.89 -2.68 -19.45
C TRP A 125 6.05 -2.47 -17.95
N SER A 126 4.95 -2.29 -17.20
CA SER A 126 4.99 -2.03 -15.75
C SER A 126 5.53 -3.20 -14.93
N LYS A 127 5.60 -4.41 -15.50
CA LYS A 127 6.26 -5.57 -14.86
C LYS A 127 7.79 -5.50 -14.94
N LEU A 128 8.32 -4.67 -15.84
CA LEU A 128 9.74 -4.50 -16.08
C LEU A 128 10.33 -3.35 -15.28
N ASP A 129 9.47 -2.51 -14.70
CA ASP A 129 9.84 -1.34 -13.91
C ASP A 129 9.56 -1.60 -12.42
N GLN A 130 10.55 -1.35 -11.57
CA GLN A 130 10.53 -1.74 -10.15
C GLN A 130 9.70 -0.79 -9.28
N ASP A 131 9.65 0.50 -9.61
CA ASP A 131 8.92 1.51 -8.83
C ASP A 131 7.54 1.85 -9.43
N GLY A 132 7.27 1.38 -10.65
CA GLY A 132 6.00 1.55 -11.37
C GLY A 132 5.79 2.97 -11.93
N VAL A 133 6.87 3.75 -12.07
CA VAL A 133 6.92 5.07 -12.66
C VAL A 133 7.95 5.12 -13.79
N PHE A 134 7.47 5.26 -15.02
CA PHE A 134 8.30 5.43 -16.21
C PHE A 134 8.87 6.86 -16.30
N GLU A 135 10.16 6.99 -16.63
CA GLU A 135 10.83 8.25 -16.98
C GLU A 135 10.87 8.46 -18.50
N LEU A 136 9.78 8.99 -19.03
CA LEU A 136 9.57 9.07 -20.48
C LEU A 136 10.36 10.19 -21.16
N TYR A 137 10.97 9.84 -22.29
CA TYR A 137 11.64 10.77 -23.20
C TYR A 137 11.57 10.31 -24.66
N PHE A 138 11.84 11.23 -25.59
CA PHE A 138 11.85 10.93 -27.03
C PHE A 138 13.26 10.94 -27.59
N ARG A 139 13.62 9.88 -28.34
CA ARG A 139 14.76 9.93 -29.27
C ARG A 139 14.25 10.46 -30.59
N CYS A 140 14.71 11.65 -30.98
CA CYS A 140 14.31 12.33 -32.19
C CYS A 140 15.41 12.27 -33.25
N SER A 141 15.02 12.21 -34.52
CA SER A 141 15.93 12.22 -35.65
C SER A 141 15.43 13.14 -36.77
N TYR A 142 16.33 14.01 -37.22
CA TYR A 142 16.13 14.84 -38.39
C TYR A 142 16.95 14.27 -39.54
N ASN A 143 16.29 13.91 -40.64
CA ASN A 143 16.95 13.40 -41.84
C ASN A 143 16.29 14.00 -43.09
N ASN A 144 16.63 15.25 -43.39
CA ASN A 144 16.06 15.98 -44.52
C ASN A 144 17.17 16.66 -45.32
N ARG A 145 17.03 16.66 -46.65
CA ARG A 145 17.94 17.36 -47.58
C ARG A 145 19.42 17.06 -47.35
N GLY A 146 19.75 15.78 -47.11
CA GLY A 146 21.13 15.33 -46.89
C GLY A 146 21.74 15.74 -45.55
N LYS A 147 20.99 16.40 -44.65
CA LYS A 147 21.44 16.74 -43.31
C LYS A 147 20.82 15.76 -42.30
N LYS A 148 21.66 15.26 -41.39
CA LYS A 148 21.29 14.28 -40.36
C LYS A 148 21.66 14.76 -38.97
N GLU A 149 20.75 14.62 -38.02
CA GLU A 149 20.99 14.85 -36.61
C GLU A 149 20.09 13.93 -35.76
N HIS A 150 20.58 13.52 -34.60
CA HIS A 150 19.86 12.74 -33.61
C HIS A 150 19.97 13.45 -32.25
N CYS A 151 18.89 13.49 -31.48
CA CYS A 151 18.87 14.13 -30.17
C CYS A 151 17.84 13.44 -29.28
N ALA A 152 18.14 13.30 -27.99
CA ALA A 152 17.16 12.92 -26.97
C ALA A 152 16.49 14.20 -26.43
N LEU A 153 15.17 14.18 -26.32
CA LEU A 153 14.38 15.31 -25.83
C LEU A 153 13.38 14.85 -24.75
N PRO A 154 13.18 15.63 -23.67
CA PRO A 154 13.92 16.85 -23.33
C PRO A 154 15.42 16.63 -23.13
N PHE A 155 16.23 17.70 -23.26
CA PHE A 155 17.69 17.57 -23.16
C PHE A 155 18.13 17.32 -21.73
N ASP A 156 17.49 18.00 -20.77
CA ASP A 156 17.66 17.75 -19.35
C ASP A 156 16.84 16.51 -18.95
N LYS A 157 17.47 15.60 -18.22
CA LYS A 157 16.86 14.35 -17.77
C LYS A 157 15.89 14.56 -16.61
N GLU A 158 16.09 15.64 -15.85
CA GLU A 158 15.14 16.09 -14.82
C GLU A 158 13.82 16.64 -15.41
N ASP A 159 13.73 16.74 -16.74
CA ASP A 159 12.52 17.09 -17.48
C ASP A 159 11.86 15.88 -18.16
N TYR A 160 12.35 14.65 -17.92
CA TYR A 160 11.67 13.44 -18.38
C TYR A 160 10.31 13.33 -17.69
N LEU A 161 9.31 12.87 -18.43
CA LEU A 161 7.95 12.81 -17.91
C LEU A 161 7.79 11.56 -17.06
N ARG A 162 7.56 11.74 -15.76
CA ARG A 162 7.24 10.65 -14.84
C ARG A 162 5.80 10.18 -15.05
N LEU A 163 5.60 9.02 -15.67
CA LEU A 163 4.28 8.42 -15.93
C LEU A 163 4.06 7.20 -15.04
N GLY A 164 2.91 7.11 -14.38
CA GLY A 164 2.62 5.98 -13.50
C GLY A 164 1.48 6.26 -12.54
N THR A 165 1.14 5.29 -11.70
CA THR A 165 0.10 5.46 -10.67
C THR A 165 0.53 6.44 -9.58
N ILE A 166 -0.42 7.09 -8.90
CA ILE A 166 -0.12 7.99 -7.78
C ILE A 166 -0.70 7.42 -6.50
N VAL A 167 0.16 7.16 -5.52
CA VAL A 167 -0.27 6.83 -4.16
C VAL A 167 -0.88 8.09 -3.55
N ILE A 168 -2.19 8.03 -3.31
CA ILE A 168 -2.97 9.11 -2.75
C ILE A 168 -2.88 9.13 -1.24
N ASP A 169 -2.83 7.99 -0.54
CA ASP A 169 -2.72 7.91 0.93
C ASP A 169 -2.17 6.55 1.35
N ARG A 170 -1.34 6.52 2.41
CA ARG A 170 -0.91 5.30 3.11
C ARG A 170 -1.00 5.50 4.62
N TYR A 171 -1.92 4.78 5.24
CA TYR A 171 -2.14 4.79 6.67
C TYR A 171 -1.64 3.47 7.27
N LYS A 172 -0.69 3.57 8.21
CA LYS A 172 -0.01 2.43 8.86
C LYS A 172 0.54 1.42 7.85
N MET A 173 1.00 0.29 8.36
CA MET A 173 1.55 -0.82 7.60
C MET A 173 1.09 -2.15 8.22
N PRO A 174 0.80 -3.19 7.41
CA PRO A 174 0.44 -4.50 7.92
C PRO A 174 1.57 -5.13 8.74
N GLY A 175 1.24 -5.76 9.86
CA GLY A 175 2.18 -6.46 10.73
C GLY A 175 3.02 -5.59 11.67
N LEU A 176 3.00 -4.26 11.52
CA LEU A 176 3.62 -3.32 12.45
C LEU A 176 2.61 -2.76 13.45
N ASN A 177 3.04 -2.48 14.67
CA ASN A 177 2.25 -1.83 15.72
C ASN A 177 1.80 -0.41 15.31
N PRO A 178 0.87 0.23 16.04
CA PRO A 178 0.31 1.52 15.67
C PRO A 178 1.35 2.62 15.42
N GLU A 179 2.46 2.59 16.14
CA GLU A 179 3.57 3.54 16.05
C GLU A 179 4.58 3.22 14.94
N GLY A 180 4.52 2.03 14.33
CA GLY A 180 5.47 1.59 13.31
C GLY A 180 6.85 1.23 13.84
N THR A 181 6.95 0.88 15.12
CA THR A 181 8.22 0.66 15.84
C THR A 181 8.46 -0.80 16.22
N GLY A 182 7.49 -1.68 16.00
CA GLY A 182 7.59 -3.09 16.37
C GLY A 182 6.50 -3.93 15.75
N ILE A 183 6.37 -5.18 16.21
CA ILE A 183 5.28 -6.07 15.80
C ILE A 183 3.95 -5.58 16.36
N ALA A 184 2.89 -5.65 15.56
CA ALA A 184 1.54 -5.46 16.07
C ALA A 184 1.20 -6.56 17.10
N GLU A 185 0.61 -6.18 18.22
CA GLU A 185 0.39 -7.08 19.36
C GLU A 185 -0.54 -8.25 19.00
N ASP A 186 -1.54 -7.98 18.18
CA ASP A 186 -2.45 -8.97 17.59
C ASP A 186 -1.78 -9.89 16.56
N MET A 187 -0.61 -9.53 16.05
CA MET A 187 0.22 -10.36 15.15
C MET A 187 1.29 -11.17 15.90
N ALA A 188 1.44 -10.98 17.21
CA ALA A 188 2.34 -11.76 18.05
C ALA A 188 1.74 -13.14 18.40
N TYR A 189 2.59 -14.16 18.61
CA TYR A 189 2.14 -15.52 18.93
C TYR A 189 3.24 -16.34 19.60
N GLY A 190 2.88 -17.42 20.29
CA GLY A 190 3.85 -18.33 20.88
C GLY A 190 3.27 -19.22 21.98
N PHE A 191 4.12 -19.60 22.93
CA PHE A 191 3.80 -20.56 24.00
C PHE A 191 3.88 -19.93 25.39
N GLY A 192 3.62 -18.63 25.50
CA GLY A 192 3.64 -17.87 26.76
C GLY A 192 5.04 -17.68 27.34
N ARG A 193 6.07 -17.65 26.49
CA ARG A 193 7.48 -17.52 26.90
C ARG A 193 8.19 -16.47 26.05
N PRO A 194 8.00 -15.16 26.33
CA PRO A 194 8.61 -14.12 25.53
C PRO A 194 10.14 -14.22 25.57
N ASN A 195 10.77 -14.10 24.40
CA ASN A 195 12.23 -14.20 24.29
C ASN A 195 12.96 -12.91 24.72
N SER A 196 12.24 -11.80 24.83
CA SER A 196 12.79 -10.50 25.23
C SER A 196 11.88 -9.81 26.23
N GLU A 197 12.47 -9.25 27.29
CA GLU A 197 11.76 -8.37 28.23
C GLU A 197 11.30 -7.06 27.55
N SER A 198 11.98 -6.61 26.48
CA SER A 198 11.60 -5.40 25.75
C SER A 198 10.39 -5.58 24.84
N LYS A 199 9.93 -6.82 24.60
CA LYS A 199 8.89 -7.19 23.61
C LYS A 199 9.21 -6.75 22.16
N GLN A 200 10.42 -6.24 21.91
CA GLN A 200 10.89 -5.86 20.58
C GLN A 200 11.26 -7.11 19.79
N ILE A 201 10.43 -7.46 18.79
CA ILE A 201 10.63 -8.64 17.95
C ILE A 201 11.49 -8.32 16.72
N TYR A 202 11.27 -7.17 16.09
CA TYR A 202 12.01 -6.73 14.91
C TYR A 202 13.13 -5.77 15.31
N THR A 203 14.28 -5.90 14.67
CA THR A 203 15.36 -4.93 14.77
C THR A 203 14.97 -3.61 14.08
N GLN A 204 15.62 -2.51 14.48
CA GLN A 204 15.37 -1.21 13.86
C GLN A 204 15.72 -1.21 12.36
N ASP A 205 16.72 -1.99 11.94
CA ASP A 205 17.13 -2.12 10.55
C ASP A 205 16.07 -2.85 9.72
N GLU A 206 15.48 -3.93 10.24
CA GLU A 206 14.38 -4.64 9.58
C GLU A 206 13.16 -3.74 9.39
N ILE A 207 12.79 -2.94 10.40
CA ILE A 207 11.68 -2.00 10.32
C ILE A 207 11.98 -0.89 9.31
N THR A 208 13.17 -0.30 9.37
CA THR A 208 13.58 0.78 8.45
C THR A 208 13.59 0.27 7.02
N GLN A 209 14.09 -0.95 6.79
CA GLN A 209 14.10 -1.57 5.48
C GLN A 209 12.69 -1.85 4.98
N TYR A 210 11.80 -2.35 5.83
CA TYR A 210 10.41 -2.60 5.48
C TYR A 210 9.64 -1.31 5.16
N ILE A 211 9.78 -0.25 5.98
CA ILE A 211 9.16 1.06 5.69
C ILE A 211 9.63 1.60 4.34
N LYS A 212 10.93 1.47 4.04
CA LYS A 212 11.50 1.89 2.76
C LYS A 212 10.89 1.11 1.59
N GLU A 213 10.92 -0.22 1.64
CA GLU A 213 10.39 -1.08 0.55
C GLU A 213 8.89 -0.89 0.36
N TYR A 214 8.12 -0.78 1.44
CA TYR A 214 6.70 -0.47 1.39
C TYR A 214 6.43 0.92 0.81
N THR A 215 7.27 1.92 1.13
CA THR A 215 7.18 3.26 0.55
C THR A 215 7.44 3.25 -0.95
N GLU A 216 8.34 2.38 -1.43
CA GLU A 216 8.68 2.24 -2.84
C GLU A 216 7.58 1.47 -3.61
N GLY A 217 7.19 0.27 -3.16
CA GLY A 217 6.35 -0.65 -3.94
C GLY A 217 5.08 -1.18 -3.25
N GLY A 218 4.76 -0.74 -2.04
CA GLY A 218 3.66 -1.32 -1.24
C GLY A 218 4.02 -2.68 -0.64
N PHE A 219 3.03 -3.46 -0.20
CA PHE A 219 3.29 -4.76 0.43
C PHE A 219 3.58 -5.87 -0.59
N ASP A 220 4.81 -6.39 -0.60
CA ASP A 220 5.21 -7.62 -1.29
C ASP A 220 5.43 -8.77 -0.30
N ILE A 221 4.71 -9.88 -0.47
CA ILE A 221 4.83 -11.04 0.40
C ILE A 221 6.21 -11.71 0.28
N ASN A 222 6.89 -11.64 -0.86
CA ASN A 222 8.20 -12.28 -1.04
C ASN A 222 9.30 -11.58 -0.23
N SER A 223 9.20 -10.26 -0.12
CA SER A 223 10.16 -9.43 0.61
C SER A 223 9.74 -9.23 2.09
N HIS A 224 8.44 -9.17 2.36
CA HIS A 224 7.88 -8.81 3.68
C HIS A 224 7.25 -9.99 4.43
N TYR A 225 7.51 -11.24 4.02
CA TYR A 225 6.91 -12.46 4.57
C TYR A 225 6.92 -12.53 6.10
N GLN A 226 7.98 -12.04 6.74
CA GLN A 226 8.11 -12.08 8.19
C GLN A 226 7.06 -11.23 8.90
N PHE A 227 6.62 -10.11 8.32
CA PHE A 227 5.59 -9.23 8.88
C PHE A 227 4.18 -9.84 8.77
N ALA A 228 4.02 -10.86 7.91
CA ALA A 228 2.82 -11.66 7.79
C ALA A 228 2.94 -13.02 8.51
N ASN A 229 3.91 -13.25 9.39
CA ASN A 229 4.12 -14.51 10.12
C ASN A 229 4.42 -15.75 9.27
N ILE A 230 4.90 -15.58 8.04
CA ILE A 230 5.47 -16.68 7.27
C ILE A 230 6.88 -16.97 7.79
N GLU A 231 7.24 -18.24 7.90
CA GLU A 231 8.62 -18.66 8.15
C GLU A 231 9.23 -19.18 6.85
N ASN A 232 10.42 -18.71 6.50
CA ASN A 232 11.11 -19.19 5.31
C ASN A 232 11.54 -20.65 5.55
N GLU A 233 10.99 -21.62 4.82
CA GLU A 233 11.39 -23.04 4.90
C GLU A 233 12.83 -23.28 4.39
N LEU A 234 13.47 -22.27 3.78
CA LEU A 234 14.77 -22.38 3.13
C LEU A 234 15.99 -22.44 4.08
N GLU A 235 15.83 -22.28 5.40
CA GLU A 235 16.94 -22.44 6.37
C GLU A 235 16.97 -23.82 7.05
N GLY A 236 16.55 -24.86 6.33
CA GLY A 236 16.45 -26.24 6.80
C GLY A 236 17.34 -27.23 6.06
N VAL A 237 18.54 -26.87 5.62
CA VAL A 237 19.53 -27.87 5.16
C VAL A 237 20.78 -27.77 6.03
N THR A 238 20.69 -28.34 7.24
CA THR A 238 21.88 -28.75 7.96
C THR A 238 22.46 -29.95 7.21
N VAL A 239 23.59 -29.74 6.54
CA VAL A 239 24.39 -30.77 5.89
C VAL A 239 24.74 -31.85 6.91
N VAL A 240 24.05 -32.99 6.87
CA VAL A 240 24.46 -34.20 7.60
C VAL A 240 25.64 -34.80 6.85
N GLY A 241 26.83 -34.34 7.20
CA GLY A 241 28.07 -34.87 6.67
C GLY A 241 29.22 -34.47 7.56
N LYS A 242 29.42 -35.20 8.68
CA LYS A 242 30.73 -35.28 9.33
C LYS A 242 30.86 -36.53 10.20
N ASN A 243 31.96 -37.24 9.93
CA ASN A 243 32.46 -38.48 10.50
C ASN A 243 32.20 -38.72 11.99
N GLU A 244 31.85 -39.96 12.31
CA GLU A 244 31.70 -40.51 13.67
C GLU A 244 32.99 -40.32 14.50
N LYS A 245 33.03 -39.27 15.32
CA LYS A 245 33.82 -39.27 16.55
C LYS A 245 32.92 -39.74 17.70
N LYS A 246 33.44 -40.60 18.57
CA LYS A 246 32.76 -41.04 19.81
C LYS A 246 32.60 -39.84 20.75
N GLU A 247 31.48 -39.13 20.64
CA GLU A 247 31.04 -38.15 21.63
C GLU A 247 30.63 -38.84 22.93
N SER A 248 30.96 -38.22 24.07
CA SER A 248 30.59 -38.74 25.39
C SER A 248 29.08 -38.58 25.65
N PHE A 249 28.52 -39.39 26.55
CA PHE A 249 27.08 -39.32 26.90
C PHE A 249 26.66 -37.93 27.41
N LEU A 250 27.52 -37.23 28.16
CA LEU A 250 27.27 -35.87 28.67
C LEU A 250 27.26 -34.83 27.54
N GLU A 251 28.08 -35.02 26.52
CA GLU A 251 28.16 -34.13 25.34
C GLU A 251 26.89 -34.25 24.48
N LYS A 252 26.36 -35.48 24.33
CA LYS A 252 25.06 -35.72 23.67
C LYS A 252 23.89 -35.06 24.40
N ILE A 253 23.83 -35.16 25.73
CA ILE A 253 22.79 -34.48 26.53
C ILE A 253 22.92 -32.97 26.38
N SER A 254 24.13 -32.42 26.48
CA SER A 254 24.36 -30.98 26.31
C SER A 254 23.94 -30.48 24.93
N ASN A 255 24.27 -31.23 23.87
CA ASN A 255 23.89 -30.89 22.50
C ASN A 255 22.36 -30.95 22.32
N HIS A 256 21.69 -31.96 22.87
CA HIS A 256 20.24 -32.09 22.78
C HIS A 256 19.49 -31.01 23.59
N VAL A 257 20.04 -30.62 24.75
CA VAL A 257 19.52 -29.48 25.53
C VAL A 257 19.67 -28.17 24.74
N LYS A 258 20.82 -27.93 24.10
CA LYS A 258 21.03 -26.76 23.24
C LYS A 258 20.07 -26.76 22.05
N GLU A 259 19.90 -27.90 21.38
CA GLU A 259 18.97 -28.08 20.27
C GLU A 259 17.52 -27.80 20.69
N PHE A 260 17.09 -28.34 21.84
CA PHE A 260 15.76 -28.07 22.40
C PHE A 260 15.58 -26.60 22.80
N GLN A 261 16.61 -25.95 23.35
CA GLN A 261 16.60 -24.53 23.66
C GLN A 261 16.46 -23.68 22.39
N GLU A 262 17.16 -24.01 21.31
CA GLU A 262 17.04 -23.31 20.02
C GLU A 262 15.68 -23.53 19.36
N ILE A 263 15.14 -24.75 19.39
CA ILE A 263 13.77 -25.04 18.93
C ILE A 263 12.75 -24.23 19.74
N SER A 264 12.88 -24.21 21.07
CA SER A 264 11.99 -23.44 21.95
C SER A 264 12.10 -21.94 21.70
N LYS A 265 13.31 -21.40 21.48
CA LYS A 265 13.50 -19.99 21.13
C LYS A 265 12.86 -19.67 19.78
N LYS A 266 13.06 -20.50 18.76
CA LYS A 266 12.45 -20.32 17.43
C LYS A 266 10.92 -20.33 17.52
N ALA A 267 10.36 -21.28 18.27
CA ALA A 267 8.93 -21.42 18.49
C ALA A 267 8.30 -20.23 19.26
N ASN A 268 9.10 -19.50 20.05
CA ASN A 268 8.65 -18.32 20.82
C ASN A 268 9.21 -17.00 20.28
N LYS A 269 9.77 -17.00 19.06
CA LYS A 269 10.43 -15.82 18.48
C LYS A 269 9.52 -14.60 18.34
N LYS A 270 8.21 -14.82 18.31
CA LYS A 270 7.16 -13.79 18.16
C LYS A 270 6.31 -13.63 19.43
N ALA A 271 6.69 -14.27 20.54
CA ALA A 271 5.95 -14.20 21.78
C ALA A 271 6.27 -12.89 22.50
N ILE A 272 5.24 -12.09 22.79
CA ILE A 272 5.35 -10.84 23.56
C ILE A 272 4.65 -10.93 24.92
N TYR A 273 3.85 -11.98 25.13
CA TYR A 273 3.13 -12.23 26.38
C TYR A 273 3.68 -13.48 27.06
N SER A 274 3.90 -13.38 28.37
CA SER A 274 4.15 -14.54 29.22
C SER A 274 2.84 -15.22 29.61
N LYS A 275 2.95 -16.51 29.96
CA LYS A 275 1.84 -17.28 30.51
C LYS A 275 1.23 -16.59 31.74
N GLU A 276 2.07 -16.07 32.61
CA GLU A 276 1.66 -15.35 33.81
C GLU A 276 0.93 -14.05 33.47
N GLU A 277 1.41 -13.27 32.50
CA GLU A 277 0.73 -12.07 32.02
C GLU A 277 -0.68 -12.41 31.49
N CYS A 278 -0.80 -13.47 30.67
CA CYS A 278 -2.09 -13.92 30.17
C CYS A 278 -3.05 -14.32 31.32
N TYR A 279 -2.55 -14.96 32.37
CA TYR A 279 -3.38 -15.42 33.51
C TYR A 279 -3.77 -14.31 34.48
N LEU A 280 -3.05 -13.18 34.43
CA LEU A 280 -3.32 -12.00 35.25
C LEU A 280 -4.13 -10.95 34.49
N ALA A 281 -4.50 -11.21 33.23
CA ALA A 281 -5.33 -10.29 32.45
C ALA A 281 -6.65 -10.00 33.17
N LYS A 282 -6.96 -8.72 33.36
CA LYS A 282 -8.18 -8.26 34.03
C LYS A 282 -9.10 -7.58 33.05
N PHE A 283 -10.40 -7.67 33.32
CA PHE A 283 -11.41 -6.86 32.65
C PHE A 283 -11.18 -5.36 32.97
N ASP A 284 -10.92 -4.54 31.96
CA ASP A 284 -10.81 -3.07 32.08
C ASP A 284 -11.79 -2.40 31.10
N TRP A 285 -13.08 -2.43 31.43
CA TRP A 285 -14.12 -1.77 30.64
C TRP A 285 -14.36 -0.35 31.12
N LYS A 286 -14.22 0.60 30.21
CA LYS A 286 -14.47 2.03 30.45
C LYS A 286 -15.74 2.47 29.72
N GLU A 287 -16.78 2.84 30.46
CA GLU A 287 -17.96 3.50 29.85
C GLU A 287 -17.75 5.00 29.80
N LYS A 288 -17.92 5.58 28.60
CA LYS A 288 -17.90 7.04 28.45
C LYS A 288 -19.16 7.61 29.10
N ILE A 289 -19.01 8.58 29.99
CA ILE A 289 -20.15 9.27 30.60
C ILE A 289 -20.80 10.14 29.52
N PRO A 290 -22.12 10.01 29.28
CA PRO A 290 -22.82 10.83 28.30
C PRO A 290 -22.53 12.32 28.49
N PHE A 291 -22.32 13.04 27.38
CA PHE A 291 -22.07 14.49 27.34
C PHE A 291 -20.80 14.97 28.06
N THR A 292 -19.82 14.09 28.32
CA THR A 292 -18.50 14.46 28.86
C THR A 292 -17.38 13.68 28.18
N ASP A 293 -16.13 14.15 28.28
CA ASP A 293 -14.94 13.38 27.88
C ASP A 293 -14.42 12.44 28.98
N LYS A 294 -15.16 12.29 30.08
CA LYS A 294 -14.80 11.40 31.19
C LYS A 294 -15.34 9.99 30.93
N SER A 295 -14.59 8.99 31.40
CA SER A 295 -15.03 7.60 31.42
C SER A 295 -15.01 7.05 32.85
N ILE A 296 -15.87 6.09 33.14
CA ILE A 296 -15.91 5.34 34.40
C ILE A 296 -15.45 3.92 34.10
N THR A 297 -14.44 3.44 34.81
CA THR A 297 -14.07 2.03 34.79
C THR A 297 -15.10 1.23 35.58
N ILE A 298 -15.73 0.26 34.93
CA ILE A 298 -16.59 -0.71 35.60
C ILE A 298 -15.71 -1.92 35.92
N GLU A 299 -15.10 -1.91 37.10
CA GLU A 299 -14.43 -3.09 37.63
C GLU A 299 -15.50 -4.12 38.01
N LYS A 300 -15.49 -5.27 37.35
CA LYS A 300 -16.13 -6.49 37.86
C LYS A 300 -15.02 -7.39 38.37
N ASP A 301 -15.25 -8.08 39.49
CA ASP A 301 -14.32 -9.06 40.10
C ASP A 301 -14.01 -10.29 39.21
N HIS A 302 -14.36 -10.26 37.93
CA HIS A 302 -14.20 -11.37 37.00
C HIS A 302 -12.92 -11.17 36.16
N SER A 303 -11.92 -12.01 36.41
CA SER A 303 -10.63 -12.00 35.70
C SER A 303 -10.73 -12.79 34.38
N SER A 304 -10.51 -12.13 33.24
CA SER A 304 -10.38 -12.84 31.95
C SER A 304 -9.20 -13.82 31.97
N GLY A 305 -8.14 -13.49 32.70
CA GLY A 305 -6.98 -14.35 32.90
C GLY A 305 -7.27 -15.65 33.65
N GLU A 306 -8.23 -15.66 34.59
CA GLU A 306 -8.66 -16.91 35.23
C GLU A 306 -9.33 -17.86 34.23
N ASP A 307 -10.13 -17.32 33.31
CA ASP A 307 -10.74 -18.14 32.26
C ASP A 307 -9.69 -18.64 31.27
N ILE A 308 -8.71 -17.81 30.90
CA ILE A 308 -7.56 -18.24 30.08
C ILE A 308 -6.83 -19.40 30.76
N LYS A 309 -6.57 -19.29 32.07
CA LYS A 309 -5.95 -20.36 32.84
C LYS A 309 -6.79 -21.64 32.82
N LYS A 310 -8.09 -21.54 33.10
CA LYS A 310 -9.01 -22.68 33.06
C LYS A 310 -8.99 -23.34 31.69
N PHE A 311 -9.16 -22.58 30.62
CA PHE A 311 -9.19 -23.11 29.26
C PHE A 311 -7.85 -23.72 28.83
N ASN A 312 -6.73 -23.20 29.33
CA ASN A 312 -5.41 -23.68 29.01
C ASN A 312 -4.98 -24.93 29.81
N GLU A 313 -5.39 -25.06 31.07
CA GLU A 313 -4.85 -26.09 31.99
C GLU A 313 -5.88 -27.12 32.46
N GLU A 314 -7.17 -26.78 32.45
CA GLU A 314 -8.20 -27.61 33.06
C GLU A 314 -9.03 -28.38 32.03
N ASN A 315 -9.59 -29.51 32.50
CA ASN A 315 -10.54 -30.28 31.72
C ASN A 315 -11.86 -29.51 31.53
N SER A 316 -12.55 -29.79 30.43
CA SER A 316 -13.91 -29.28 30.23
C SER A 316 -14.83 -29.83 31.34
N PRO A 317 -15.62 -28.97 32.01
CA PRO A 317 -16.55 -29.41 33.05
C PRO A 317 -17.68 -30.28 32.48
N ILE A 318 -17.94 -30.20 31.17
CA ILE A 318 -19.00 -30.96 30.50
C ILE A 318 -18.51 -32.35 30.11
N THR A 319 -17.33 -32.45 29.49
CA THR A 319 -16.84 -33.72 28.93
C THR A 319 -15.87 -34.46 29.87
N GLY A 320 -15.34 -33.77 30.89
CA GLY A 320 -14.31 -34.28 31.79
C GLY A 320 -12.94 -34.49 31.15
N LYS A 321 -12.77 -34.16 29.86
CA LYS A 321 -11.52 -34.31 29.11
C LYS A 321 -10.72 -33.02 29.07
N PHE A 322 -9.40 -33.14 28.94
CA PHE A 322 -8.52 -32.00 28.70
C PHE A 322 -8.95 -31.24 27.44
N ARG A 323 -8.93 -29.90 27.51
CA ARG A 323 -9.22 -29.03 26.37
C ARG A 323 -8.01 -29.01 25.44
N ASP A 324 -7.95 -29.99 24.56
CA ASP A 324 -6.95 -30.04 23.49
C ASP A 324 -7.24 -28.99 22.41
N ASP A 325 -6.30 -28.83 21.46
CA ASP A 325 -6.43 -27.83 20.40
C ASP A 325 -7.68 -28.07 19.54
N ASN A 326 -8.07 -29.33 19.32
CA ASN A 326 -9.29 -29.65 18.57
C ASN A 326 -10.55 -29.14 19.27
N TYR A 327 -10.64 -29.31 20.58
CA TYR A 327 -11.73 -28.76 21.39
C TYR A 327 -11.72 -27.24 21.33
N LEU A 328 -10.56 -26.59 21.54
CA LEU A 328 -10.45 -25.13 21.54
C LEU A 328 -10.83 -24.52 20.18
N PHE A 329 -10.43 -25.14 19.07
CA PHE A 329 -10.85 -24.71 17.73
C PHE A 329 -12.33 -24.95 17.46
N TRP A 330 -12.88 -26.07 17.93
CA TRP A 330 -14.31 -26.33 17.82
C TRP A 330 -15.10 -25.27 18.58
N ASP A 331 -14.74 -25.01 19.83
CA ASP A 331 -15.44 -24.04 20.67
C ASP A 331 -15.31 -22.62 20.11
N PHE A 332 -14.10 -22.22 19.70
CA PHE A 332 -13.86 -20.95 19.00
C PHE A 332 -14.77 -20.81 17.78
N ARG A 333 -14.81 -21.83 16.90
CA ARG A 333 -15.60 -21.78 15.67
C ARG A 333 -17.09 -21.69 15.93
N GLU A 334 -17.63 -22.60 16.72
CA GLU A 334 -19.08 -22.68 16.93
C GLU A 334 -19.61 -21.44 17.66
N THR A 335 -18.88 -20.96 18.67
CA THR A 335 -19.28 -19.73 19.38
C THR A 335 -19.09 -18.48 18.51
N ALA A 336 -18.03 -18.41 17.69
CA ALA A 336 -17.83 -17.28 16.80
C ALA A 336 -18.92 -17.20 15.74
N LYS A 337 -19.33 -18.33 15.16
CA LYS A 337 -20.49 -18.38 14.25
C LYS A 337 -21.76 -17.94 14.93
N LEU A 338 -22.08 -18.55 16.08
CA LEU A 338 -23.32 -18.29 16.81
C LEU A 338 -23.56 -16.81 17.09
N TYR A 339 -22.50 -16.06 17.39
CA TYR A 339 -22.62 -14.66 17.81
C TYR A 339 -22.18 -13.64 16.77
N PHE A 340 -21.29 -14.00 15.84
CA PHE A 340 -20.61 -13.03 14.99
C PHE A 340 -20.68 -13.31 13.50
N ALA A 341 -21.25 -14.42 13.03
CA ALA A 341 -21.35 -14.64 11.59
C ALA A 341 -22.62 -15.38 11.18
N GLU A 342 -23.31 -14.85 10.17
CA GLU A 342 -24.47 -15.45 9.53
C GLU A 342 -24.35 -15.33 8.01
N GLY A 343 -25.10 -16.17 7.28
CA GLY A 343 -25.16 -16.12 5.81
C GLY A 343 -23.82 -16.44 5.14
N GLU A 344 -23.50 -15.76 4.03
CA GLU A 344 -22.29 -16.05 3.24
C GLU A 344 -20.99 -15.80 4.03
N LEU A 345 -21.01 -14.87 5.00
CA LEU A 345 -19.84 -14.53 5.82
C LEU A 345 -19.54 -15.57 6.91
N GLU A 346 -20.50 -16.46 7.25
CA GLU A 346 -20.21 -17.63 8.07
C GLU A 346 -19.17 -18.54 7.41
N GLY A 347 -19.33 -18.79 6.10
CA GLY A 347 -18.37 -19.58 5.32
C GLY A 347 -17.02 -18.88 5.18
N ASN A 348 -16.98 -17.54 5.13
CA ASN A 348 -15.73 -16.79 5.19
C ASN A 348 -15.02 -16.99 6.54
N LEU A 349 -15.75 -16.85 7.65
CA LEU A 349 -15.20 -17.06 8.98
C LEU A 349 -14.63 -18.47 9.14
N ASP A 350 -15.31 -19.49 8.61
CA ASP A 350 -14.79 -20.87 8.61
C ASP A 350 -13.41 -20.99 7.97
N ARG A 351 -13.22 -20.37 6.78
CA ARG A 351 -11.95 -20.39 6.05
C ARG A 351 -10.85 -19.64 6.80
N MET A 352 -11.18 -18.52 7.46
CA MET A 352 -10.24 -17.79 8.30
C MET A 352 -9.78 -18.63 9.50
N ILE A 353 -10.71 -19.30 10.19
CA ILE A 353 -10.38 -20.18 11.31
C ILE A 353 -9.60 -21.41 10.83
N ASP A 354 -9.91 -21.97 9.65
CA ASP A 354 -9.15 -23.08 9.05
C ASP A 354 -7.70 -22.67 8.77
N LYS A 355 -7.49 -21.48 8.20
CA LYS A 355 -6.15 -20.94 7.97
C LYS A 355 -5.36 -20.75 9.27
N PHE A 356 -6.01 -20.23 10.31
CA PHE A 356 -5.43 -20.10 11.64
C PHE A 356 -5.08 -21.49 12.23
N LYS A 357 -5.99 -22.46 12.12
CA LYS A 357 -5.80 -23.84 12.55
C LYS A 357 -4.68 -24.57 11.82
N ASN A 358 -4.52 -24.31 10.53
CA ASN A 358 -3.43 -24.84 9.71
C ASN A 358 -2.07 -24.18 10.01
N ASN A 359 -2.06 -23.12 10.84
CA ASN A 359 -0.85 -22.44 11.28
C ASN A 359 -0.02 -21.86 10.12
N GLU A 360 -0.69 -21.33 9.10
CA GLU A 360 -0.05 -20.91 7.85
C GLU A 360 0.59 -19.51 7.92
N GLY A 361 0.04 -18.60 8.73
CA GLY A 361 0.34 -17.18 8.59
C GLY A 361 0.02 -16.67 7.17
N GLY A 362 0.70 -15.62 6.73
CA GLY A 362 0.64 -15.08 5.38
C GLY A 362 -0.56 -14.16 5.12
N ILE A 363 -0.92 -14.03 3.84
CA ILE A 363 -2.06 -13.23 3.39
C ILE A 363 -3.30 -14.12 3.27
N TYR A 364 -4.44 -13.61 3.74
CA TYR A 364 -5.78 -14.12 3.47
C TYR A 364 -6.55 -13.15 2.57
N GLU A 365 -7.12 -13.65 1.48
CA GLU A 365 -8.00 -12.92 0.57
C GLU A 365 -9.24 -13.76 0.31
N ASP A 366 -10.42 -13.13 0.35
CA ASP A 366 -11.68 -13.84 0.14
C ASP A 366 -12.68 -12.97 -0.63
N ARG A 367 -13.21 -13.51 -1.73
CA ARG A 367 -14.11 -12.76 -2.62
C ARG A 367 -15.45 -12.42 -1.96
N ILE A 368 -15.95 -13.26 -1.06
CA ILE A 368 -17.20 -13.01 -0.33
C ILE A 368 -16.98 -11.87 0.67
N LEU A 369 -15.87 -11.90 1.39
CA LEU A 369 -15.49 -10.81 2.29
C LEU A 369 -15.33 -9.49 1.52
N THR A 370 -14.58 -9.49 0.42
CA THR A 370 -14.39 -8.29 -0.42
C THR A 370 -15.72 -7.73 -0.91
N LYS A 371 -16.63 -8.58 -1.41
CA LYS A 371 -17.96 -8.16 -1.88
C LYS A 371 -18.73 -7.43 -0.77
N HIS A 372 -18.86 -8.04 0.42
CA HIS A 372 -19.61 -7.45 1.53
C HIS A 372 -18.99 -6.14 2.01
N ILE A 373 -17.66 -6.03 1.95
CA ILE A 373 -16.94 -4.80 2.31
C ILE A 373 -17.21 -3.69 1.30
N VAL A 374 -17.15 -3.99 0.00
CA VAL A 374 -17.43 -3.01 -1.07
C VAL A 374 -18.87 -2.50 -0.98
N GLU A 375 -19.83 -3.36 -0.64
CA GLU A 375 -21.26 -3.04 -0.53
C GLU A 375 -21.62 -2.32 0.78
N HIS A 376 -20.71 -2.27 1.77
CA HIS A 376 -20.99 -1.69 3.07
C HIS A 376 -21.06 -0.15 3.05
N SER A 377 -21.99 0.43 3.81
CA SER A 377 -22.20 1.90 3.85
C SER A 377 -20.96 2.66 4.30
N ASN A 378 -20.25 2.16 5.32
CA ASN A 378 -19.05 2.83 5.83
C ASN A 378 -17.92 2.86 4.79
N THR A 379 -17.85 1.85 3.90
CA THR A 379 -16.92 1.85 2.77
C THR A 379 -17.34 2.85 1.70
N THR A 380 -18.66 2.94 1.47
CA THR A 380 -19.23 3.94 0.56
C THR A 380 -18.92 5.36 1.05
N ASP A 381 -19.15 5.66 2.32
CA ASP A 381 -18.85 6.96 2.93
C ASP A 381 -17.35 7.28 2.86
N PHE A 382 -16.51 6.29 3.14
CA PHE A 382 -15.06 6.40 2.99
C PHE A 382 -14.66 6.74 1.54
N CYS A 383 -15.19 6.01 0.56
CA CYS A 383 -14.93 6.24 -0.87
C CYS A 383 -15.38 7.65 -1.31
N ILE A 384 -16.53 8.13 -0.83
CA ILE A 384 -17.01 9.49 -1.14
C ILE A 384 -15.97 10.54 -0.72
N LEU A 385 -15.39 10.40 0.48
CA LEU A 385 -14.38 11.34 0.98
C LEU A 385 -13.05 11.24 0.20
N VAL A 386 -12.67 10.04 -0.25
CA VAL A 386 -11.51 9.82 -1.13
C VAL A 386 -11.74 10.50 -2.48
N GLU A 387 -12.90 10.28 -3.12
CA GLU A 387 -13.26 10.87 -4.40
C GLU A 387 -13.33 12.41 -4.33
N ASP A 388 -13.89 12.95 -3.24
CA ASP A 388 -13.91 14.40 -3.01
C ASP A 388 -12.51 15.00 -2.94
N TYR A 389 -11.58 14.31 -2.28
CA TYR A 389 -10.18 14.73 -2.22
C TYR A 389 -9.53 14.68 -3.60
N ILE A 390 -9.67 13.56 -4.33
CA ILE A 390 -9.13 13.42 -5.68
C ILE A 390 -9.68 14.52 -6.59
N ALA A 391 -10.99 14.79 -6.55
CA ALA A 391 -11.61 15.83 -7.35
C ALA A 391 -11.07 17.23 -7.04
N GLU A 392 -10.93 17.58 -5.74
CA GLU A 392 -10.33 18.84 -5.31
C GLU A 392 -8.88 18.98 -5.80
N GLN A 393 -8.10 17.90 -5.73
CA GLN A 393 -6.72 17.91 -6.18
C GLN A 393 -6.62 18.05 -7.70
N LEU A 394 -7.43 17.34 -8.47
CA LEU A 394 -7.44 17.46 -9.93
C LEU A 394 -7.91 18.84 -10.39
N LYS A 395 -8.90 19.45 -9.72
CA LYS A 395 -9.35 20.83 -9.98
C LYS A 395 -8.23 21.85 -9.83
N ASN A 396 -7.43 21.75 -8.76
CA ASN A 396 -6.44 22.78 -8.41
C ASN A 396 -5.03 22.49 -8.96
N ASN A 397 -4.68 21.22 -9.16
CA ASN A 397 -3.28 20.80 -9.29
C ASN A 397 -3.01 19.91 -10.53
N LEU A 398 -3.90 19.91 -11.53
CA LEU A 398 -3.76 19.06 -12.73
C LEU A 398 -2.39 19.15 -13.42
N LYS A 399 -1.78 20.34 -13.48
CA LYS A 399 -0.46 20.54 -14.10
C LYS A 399 0.72 20.10 -13.22
N ASN A 400 0.47 19.83 -11.93
CA ASN A 400 1.49 19.56 -10.92
C ASN A 400 1.10 18.36 -10.05
N LEU A 401 0.80 17.22 -10.69
CA LEU A 401 0.27 16.03 -10.01
C LEU A 401 1.23 15.41 -8.99
N GLN A 402 2.53 15.74 -9.03
CA GLN A 402 3.50 15.27 -8.04
C GLN A 402 3.14 15.66 -6.60
N ILE A 403 2.33 16.71 -6.40
CA ILE A 403 1.91 17.13 -5.05
C ILE A 403 0.81 16.24 -4.44
N LEU A 404 0.15 15.41 -5.26
CA LEU A 404 -0.81 14.42 -4.80
C LEU A 404 -0.11 13.16 -4.25
N GLU A 405 1.16 12.97 -4.60
CA GLU A 405 1.93 11.77 -4.26
C GLU A 405 2.27 11.75 -2.77
N ASP A 406 1.71 10.76 -2.08
CA ASP A 406 1.82 10.59 -0.64
C ASP A 406 2.18 9.14 -0.31
N LYS A 407 3.39 8.76 -0.72
CA LYS A 407 3.96 7.41 -0.57
C LYS A 407 4.38 7.06 0.85
N GLU A 408 4.64 8.05 1.70
CA GLU A 408 5.14 7.84 3.05
C GLU A 408 4.00 7.38 3.97
N PRO A 409 4.09 6.18 4.57
CA PRO A 409 3.09 5.74 5.53
C PRO A 409 3.14 6.65 6.77
N TYR A 410 1.97 6.95 7.32
CA TYR A 410 1.87 7.63 8.61
C TYR A 410 1.33 6.70 9.69
N PHE A 411 1.86 6.88 10.89
CA PHE A 411 1.57 6.06 12.07
C PHE A 411 0.85 6.88 13.14
N GLU A 412 0.33 6.22 14.16
CA GLU A 412 -0.24 6.87 15.33
C GLU A 412 0.88 7.27 16.32
N ILE A 413 0.73 8.42 17.00
CA ILE A 413 1.64 8.79 18.11
C ILE A 413 0.84 8.90 19.40
N GLY A 414 1.11 7.98 20.32
CA GLY A 414 0.45 7.97 21.63
C GLY A 414 -1.07 7.89 21.51
N HIS A 415 -1.80 8.51 22.44
CA HIS A 415 -3.27 8.55 22.39
C HIS A 415 -3.84 9.57 21.38
N GLN A 416 -2.98 10.26 20.61
CA GLN A 416 -3.42 11.18 19.58
C GLN A 416 -3.58 10.41 18.26
N LYS A 417 -4.83 10.29 17.82
CA LYS A 417 -5.24 9.51 16.63
C LYS A 417 -4.69 10.01 15.29
N PHE A 418 -3.87 11.07 15.31
CA PHE A 418 -3.35 11.72 14.13
C PHE A 418 -1.95 12.27 14.44
N PHE A 419 -1.13 12.45 13.42
CA PHE A 419 0.17 13.13 13.41
C PHE A 419 1.40 12.24 13.69
N ASN A 420 1.85 11.48 12.70
CA ASN A 420 3.25 11.62 12.29
C ASN A 420 3.39 11.53 10.79
N LYS A 421 3.64 12.68 10.16
CA LYS A 421 4.23 12.70 8.82
C LYS A 421 5.51 13.49 8.90
N SER A 422 6.54 12.99 8.22
CA SER A 422 7.76 13.72 7.88
C SER A 422 7.47 15.06 7.18
N LYS A 423 6.28 15.22 6.56
CA LYS A 423 5.88 16.36 5.71
C LYS A 423 4.81 17.33 6.30
N GLY A 424 4.53 17.29 7.60
CA GLY A 424 3.64 18.26 8.27
C GLY A 424 2.22 17.77 8.58
N GLU A 425 1.31 18.69 8.92
CA GLU A 425 -0.08 18.37 9.34
C GLU A 425 -0.92 17.75 8.21
N ARG A 426 -1.74 16.76 8.56
CA ARG A 426 -2.57 16.01 7.61
C ARG A 426 -3.84 16.77 7.24
N ASN A 427 -3.99 17.13 5.96
CA ASN A 427 -5.15 17.86 5.42
C ASN A 427 -6.26 16.97 4.81
N LYS A 428 -6.21 15.65 5.03
CA LYS A 428 -7.19 14.70 4.46
C LYS A 428 -8.30 14.40 5.48
N LEU A 429 -9.53 14.39 4.99
CA LEU A 429 -10.74 14.19 5.82
C LEU A 429 -11.21 12.72 5.91
N PHE A 430 -10.54 11.79 5.23
CA PHE A 430 -10.76 10.35 5.35
C PHE A 430 -9.59 9.70 6.11
N SER A 431 -9.72 8.50 6.67
CA SER A 431 -8.58 7.71 7.16
C SER A 431 -8.74 6.23 6.79
N LYS A 432 -9.73 5.57 7.39
CA LYS A 432 -10.11 4.18 7.12
C LYS A 432 -11.60 3.95 7.39
N PRO A 433 -12.24 2.98 6.71
CA PRO A 433 -13.53 2.49 7.13
C PRO A 433 -13.40 1.62 8.39
N ALA A 434 -14.49 1.51 9.14
CA ALA A 434 -14.61 0.66 10.32
C ALA A 434 -15.90 -0.17 10.22
N TYR A 435 -15.88 -1.42 10.65
CA TYR A 435 -17.01 -2.38 10.61
C TYR A 435 -17.37 -2.83 12.03
N SER A 436 -17.44 -1.84 12.91
CA SER A 436 -17.70 -2.06 14.33
C SER A 436 -19.16 -2.35 14.64
N TYR A 437 -19.34 -2.94 15.81
CA TYR A 437 -20.62 -3.33 16.40
C TYR A 437 -21.35 -2.19 17.11
N ASN A 438 -20.99 -0.92 16.88
CA ASN A 438 -21.51 0.23 17.66
C ASN A 438 -23.06 0.36 17.63
N LYS A 439 -23.73 -0.36 16.72
CA LYS A 439 -25.20 -0.45 16.61
C LYS A 439 -25.80 -1.71 17.25
N GLY A 440 -25.00 -2.52 17.97
CA GLY A 440 -25.42 -3.70 18.74
C GLY A 440 -24.97 -5.04 18.17
N LEU A 441 -25.28 -6.13 18.90
CA LEU A 441 -24.86 -7.50 18.59
C LEU A 441 -25.39 -8.01 17.23
N ARG A 442 -26.50 -7.46 16.74
CA ARG A 442 -27.06 -7.77 15.41
C ARG A 442 -26.21 -7.27 14.25
N GLU A 443 -25.47 -6.17 14.42
CA GLU A 443 -24.49 -5.78 13.39
C GLU A 443 -23.24 -6.63 13.49
N ALA A 444 -22.85 -7.01 14.71
CA ALA A 444 -21.72 -7.90 14.95
C ALA A 444 -21.94 -9.29 14.33
N SER A 445 -23.18 -9.80 14.35
CA SER A 445 -23.56 -11.11 13.80
C SER A 445 -23.44 -11.20 12.28
N LYS A 446 -23.24 -10.09 11.57
CA LYS A 446 -23.12 -10.09 10.10
C LYS A 446 -21.80 -10.66 9.59
N GLY A 447 -20.81 -10.95 10.44
CA GLY A 447 -19.52 -11.54 10.02
C GLY A 447 -18.36 -10.55 9.95
N LEU A 448 -18.62 -9.28 9.60
CA LEU A 448 -17.57 -8.30 9.35
C LEU A 448 -16.81 -7.89 10.62
N THR A 449 -17.48 -7.86 11.78
CA THR A 449 -16.83 -7.47 13.03
C THR A 449 -15.80 -8.51 13.48
N ILE A 450 -16.11 -9.81 13.46
CA ILE A 450 -15.12 -10.84 13.86
C ILE A 450 -14.04 -11.06 12.80
N SER A 451 -14.35 -10.79 11.52
CA SER A 451 -13.38 -10.93 10.42
C SER A 451 -12.38 -9.78 10.36
N LEU A 452 -12.78 -8.57 10.79
CA LEU A 452 -12.02 -7.33 10.62
C LEU A 452 -12.16 -6.36 11.81
N ASN A 453 -13.41 -6.02 12.18
CA ASN A 453 -13.76 -4.95 13.15
C ASN A 453 -13.27 -3.55 12.72
N ASP A 454 -11.98 -3.25 12.83
CA ASP A 454 -11.37 -1.96 12.53
C ASP A 454 -10.12 -2.15 11.66
N ILE A 455 -10.19 -1.74 10.38
CA ILE A 455 -9.08 -1.89 9.43
C ILE A 455 -7.74 -1.43 10.01
N TRP A 456 -6.73 -2.29 10.03
CA TRP A 456 -5.42 -1.94 10.56
C TRP A 456 -4.69 -0.86 9.75
N ALA A 457 -4.60 -1.07 8.43
CA ALA A 457 -3.87 -0.18 7.52
C ALA A 457 -4.62 -0.03 6.18
N SER A 458 -4.38 1.07 5.47
CA SER A 458 -5.01 1.32 4.17
C SER A 458 -4.09 2.03 3.19
N GLU A 459 -4.26 1.72 1.92
CA GLU A 459 -3.56 2.35 0.80
C GLU A 459 -4.56 2.73 -0.29
N ILE A 460 -4.43 3.95 -0.82
CA ILE A 460 -5.27 4.48 -1.89
C ILE A 460 -4.38 4.85 -3.06
N ILE A 461 -4.66 4.31 -4.25
CA ILE A 461 -3.82 4.51 -5.43
C ILE A 461 -4.69 5.01 -6.59
N LEU A 462 -4.39 6.20 -7.11
CA LEU A 462 -4.98 6.71 -8.34
C LEU A 462 -4.29 6.03 -9.54
N LYS A 463 -5.05 5.20 -10.27
CA LYS A 463 -4.52 4.32 -11.32
C LYS A 463 -4.57 4.97 -12.68
N GLU A 464 -5.69 5.60 -13.02
CA GLU A 464 -5.96 6.08 -14.37
C GLU A 464 -6.89 7.30 -14.38
N ILE A 465 -6.66 8.23 -15.31
CA ILE A 465 -7.58 9.35 -15.58
C ILE A 465 -7.82 9.44 -17.09
N ILE A 466 -9.07 9.30 -17.50
CA ILE A 466 -9.50 9.40 -18.91
C ILE A 466 -10.36 10.65 -19.08
N PHE A 467 -9.96 11.52 -20.00
CA PHE A 467 -10.73 12.72 -20.35
C PHE A 467 -11.69 12.43 -21.51
N GLU A 468 -12.98 12.62 -21.27
CA GLU A 468 -14.04 12.59 -22.30
C GLU A 468 -13.96 13.84 -23.19
N ASN A 469 -13.63 14.98 -22.57
CA ASN A 469 -13.36 16.25 -23.23
C ASN A 469 -12.38 17.08 -22.37
N GLU A 470 -12.20 18.36 -22.69
CA GLU A 470 -11.24 19.24 -22.00
C GLU A 470 -11.47 19.39 -20.49
N ILE A 471 -12.70 19.16 -20.01
CA ILE A 471 -13.09 19.38 -18.61
C ILE A 471 -13.66 18.15 -17.89
N ILE A 472 -14.31 17.22 -18.60
CA ILE A 472 -14.92 16.03 -17.99
C ILE A 472 -13.93 14.88 -18.01
N TYR A 473 -13.75 14.23 -16.86
CA TYR A 473 -12.88 13.09 -16.69
C TYR A 473 -13.57 11.94 -15.94
N SER A 474 -13.11 10.72 -16.21
CA SER A 474 -13.30 9.53 -15.42
C SER A 474 -11.99 9.20 -14.71
N ALA A 475 -12.02 9.06 -13.39
CA ALA A 475 -10.86 8.70 -12.56
C ALA A 475 -11.06 7.31 -11.95
N LYS A 476 -10.12 6.42 -12.23
CA LYS A 476 -10.06 5.06 -11.67
C LYS A 476 -9.02 4.99 -10.56
N TYR A 477 -9.42 4.49 -9.40
CA TYR A 477 -8.54 4.32 -8.25
C TYR A 477 -8.74 2.96 -7.58
N GLU A 478 -7.70 2.50 -6.90
CA GLU A 478 -7.67 1.27 -6.13
C GLU A 478 -7.64 1.59 -4.64
N VAL A 479 -8.39 0.81 -3.86
CA VAL A 479 -8.39 0.83 -2.41
C VAL A 479 -7.88 -0.51 -1.93
N ILE A 480 -6.82 -0.50 -1.12
CA ILE A 480 -6.27 -1.68 -0.47
C ILE A 480 -6.44 -1.49 1.03
N LEU A 481 -7.15 -2.41 1.68
CA LEU A 481 -7.35 -2.45 3.12
C LEU A 481 -6.63 -3.68 3.67
N TRP A 482 -5.93 -3.48 4.78
CA TRP A 482 -5.21 -4.51 5.51
C TRP A 482 -5.76 -4.62 6.91
N ASP A 483 -5.90 -5.84 7.39
CA ASP A 483 -6.29 -6.10 8.77
C ASP A 483 -5.56 -7.31 9.33
N HIS A 484 -5.63 -7.49 10.64
CA HIS A 484 -5.04 -8.64 11.31
C HIS A 484 -6.14 -9.60 11.75
N PHE A 485 -6.00 -10.89 11.41
CA PHE A 485 -6.75 -11.94 12.07
C PHE A 485 -5.89 -12.50 13.20
N GLY A 486 -5.88 -11.76 14.31
CA GLY A 486 -5.23 -12.12 15.54
C GLY A 486 -5.80 -11.35 16.71
N LEU A 487 -5.38 -11.71 17.92
CA LEU A 487 -5.97 -11.19 19.16
C LEU A 487 -4.92 -10.63 20.11
N ASP A 488 -5.21 -9.49 20.72
CA ASP A 488 -4.35 -8.85 21.72
C ASP A 488 -5.00 -8.76 23.12
N PHE A 489 -4.28 -8.18 24.09
CA PHE A 489 -4.84 -7.96 25.43
C PHE A 489 -6.04 -7.00 25.45
N PRO A 490 -6.00 -5.81 24.83
CA PRO A 490 -7.17 -4.95 24.70
C PRO A 490 -8.46 -5.69 24.27
N ASP A 491 -8.39 -6.69 23.40
CA ASP A 491 -9.57 -7.45 22.97
C ASP A 491 -10.22 -8.27 24.09
N ILE A 492 -9.42 -8.90 24.95
CA ILE A 492 -9.91 -9.68 26.12
C ILE A 492 -10.24 -8.80 27.34
N GLN A 493 -10.21 -7.48 27.18
CA GLN A 493 -10.57 -6.49 28.20
C GLN A 493 -11.88 -5.75 27.88
N LYS A 494 -12.49 -5.99 26.70
CA LYS A 494 -13.70 -5.33 26.21
C LYS A 494 -15.00 -5.87 26.82
N LYS A 495 -16.10 -5.10 26.68
CA LYS A 495 -17.46 -5.39 27.22
C LYS A 495 -17.98 -6.80 26.90
N PHE A 496 -17.63 -7.37 25.75
CA PHE A 496 -18.12 -8.68 25.32
C PHE A 496 -17.71 -9.82 26.24
N ILE A 497 -16.60 -9.67 26.95
CA ILE A 497 -16.10 -10.62 27.94
C ILE A 497 -17.06 -10.76 29.14
N ALA A 498 -17.95 -9.78 29.34
CA ALA A 498 -19.00 -9.87 30.37
C ALA A 498 -20.11 -10.88 30.04
N TYR A 499 -20.20 -11.39 28.80
CA TYR A 499 -21.20 -12.38 28.38
C TYR A 499 -20.56 -13.79 28.31
N PRO A 500 -21.02 -14.77 29.12
CA PRO A 500 -20.32 -16.04 29.33
C PRO A 500 -20.01 -16.88 28.09
N SER A 501 -20.84 -16.87 27.05
CA SER A 501 -20.59 -17.67 25.83
C SER A 501 -19.89 -16.87 24.72
N ILE A 502 -19.97 -15.53 24.78
CA ILE A 502 -19.22 -14.67 23.85
C ILE A 502 -17.75 -14.58 24.28
N LYS A 503 -17.47 -14.57 25.59
CA LYS A 503 -16.08 -14.55 26.09
C LYS A 503 -15.28 -15.77 25.61
N GLU A 504 -15.92 -16.93 25.47
CA GLU A 504 -15.25 -18.19 25.10
C GLU A 504 -14.57 -18.09 23.72
N VAL A 505 -15.15 -17.35 22.77
CA VAL A 505 -14.54 -17.02 21.47
C VAL A 505 -13.14 -16.45 21.67
N PHE A 506 -13.03 -15.38 22.45
CA PHE A 506 -11.80 -14.63 22.64
C PHE A 506 -10.82 -15.37 23.57
N ILE A 507 -11.32 -16.11 24.56
CA ILE A 507 -10.47 -16.93 25.43
C ILE A 507 -9.82 -18.07 24.65
N CYS A 508 -10.59 -18.82 23.85
CA CYS A 508 -10.04 -19.90 23.03
C CYS A 508 -9.01 -19.36 22.04
N TRP A 509 -9.32 -18.26 21.36
CA TRP A 509 -8.39 -17.62 20.43
C TRP A 509 -7.11 -17.15 21.13
N MET A 510 -7.19 -16.47 22.27
CA MET A 510 -6.03 -16.06 23.07
C MET A 510 -5.15 -17.25 23.47
N VAL A 511 -5.76 -18.35 23.95
CA VAL A 511 -5.03 -19.58 24.32
C VAL A 511 -4.32 -20.19 23.11
N LEU A 512 -5.04 -20.33 21.98
CA LEU A 512 -4.50 -20.91 20.76
C LEU A 512 -3.30 -20.07 20.23
N GLN A 513 -3.45 -18.75 20.17
CA GLN A 513 -2.43 -17.86 19.62
C GLN A 513 -1.20 -17.73 20.54
N HIS A 514 -1.42 -17.43 21.82
CA HIS A 514 -0.35 -16.99 22.72
C HIS A 514 0.17 -18.08 23.67
N LEU A 515 -0.56 -19.19 23.82
CA LEU A 515 -0.17 -20.33 24.68
C LEU A 515 -0.03 -21.67 23.93
N ARG A 516 -0.39 -21.72 22.64
CA ARG A 516 -0.25 -22.91 21.76
C ARG A 516 0.47 -22.63 20.44
N GLY A 517 0.86 -21.38 20.18
CA GLY A 517 1.74 -21.01 19.07
C GLY A 517 1.09 -20.99 17.69
N TYR A 518 -0.23 -20.88 17.61
CA TYR A 518 -0.93 -20.72 16.33
C TYR A 518 -0.71 -19.30 15.78
N LYS A 519 -0.33 -19.21 14.50
CA LYS A 519 0.10 -18.00 13.81
C LYS A 519 -1.12 -17.18 13.34
N PRO A 520 -1.30 -15.94 13.82
CA PRO A 520 -2.23 -15.02 13.20
C PRO A 520 -1.70 -14.62 11.82
N PHE A 521 -2.58 -14.09 10.98
CA PHE A 521 -2.29 -13.75 9.59
C PHE A 521 -2.89 -12.39 9.23
N ILE A 522 -2.46 -11.83 8.10
CA ILE A 522 -2.99 -10.56 7.60
C ILE A 522 -4.10 -10.82 6.58
N THR A 523 -5.21 -10.10 6.71
CA THR A 523 -6.30 -10.08 5.72
C THR A 523 -6.06 -8.93 4.76
N LYS A 524 -6.15 -9.19 3.45
CA LYS A 524 -6.07 -8.18 2.40
C LYS A 524 -7.41 -8.08 1.69
N ILE A 525 -7.88 -6.85 1.49
CA ILE A 525 -9.05 -6.55 0.67
C ILE A 525 -8.62 -5.49 -0.34
N SER A 526 -8.63 -5.82 -1.63
CA SER A 526 -8.43 -4.84 -2.71
C SER A 526 -9.66 -4.75 -3.59
N PHE A 527 -10.02 -3.52 -3.97
CA PHE A 527 -11.05 -3.25 -4.96
C PHE A 527 -10.80 -1.93 -5.69
N GLU A 528 -11.32 -1.85 -6.92
CA GLU A 528 -11.24 -0.65 -7.74
C GLU A 528 -12.58 0.09 -7.76
N LYS A 529 -12.49 1.42 -7.85
CA LYS A 529 -13.63 2.32 -8.03
C LYS A 529 -13.35 3.26 -9.17
N THR A 530 -14.42 3.77 -9.76
CA THR A 530 -14.34 4.77 -10.83
C THR A 530 -15.42 5.80 -10.60
N PHE A 531 -15.06 7.07 -10.75
CA PHE A 531 -16.01 8.17 -10.70
C PHE A 531 -15.76 9.17 -11.82
N THR A 532 -16.83 9.81 -12.28
CA THR A 532 -16.77 10.87 -13.28
C THR A 532 -17.01 12.22 -12.62
N GLU A 533 -16.25 13.24 -13.03
CA GLU A 533 -16.47 14.61 -12.58
C GLU A 533 -15.92 15.63 -13.59
N SER A 534 -16.27 16.90 -13.40
CA SER A 534 -15.67 18.03 -14.13
C SER A 534 -14.48 18.63 -13.36
N LEU A 535 -13.44 19.08 -14.06
CA LEU A 535 -12.32 19.85 -13.49
C LEU A 535 -12.75 21.16 -12.81
N GLN A 536 -14.01 21.58 -12.95
CA GLN A 536 -14.58 22.75 -12.27
C GLN A 536 -15.17 22.41 -10.89
N VAL A 537 -15.38 21.13 -10.60
CA VAL A 537 -16.09 20.63 -9.43
C VAL A 537 -15.08 19.94 -8.50
N GLY A 538 -14.92 20.49 -7.30
CA GLY A 538 -14.07 19.94 -6.24
C GLY A 538 -14.89 19.40 -5.08
N SER A 539 -14.26 19.27 -3.90
CA SER A 539 -14.88 18.68 -2.71
C SER A 539 -16.11 19.48 -2.26
N LYS A 540 -16.02 20.82 -2.27
CA LYS A 540 -17.12 21.70 -1.83
C LYS A 540 -18.35 21.55 -2.73
N GLU A 541 -18.17 21.59 -4.04
CA GLU A 541 -19.28 21.48 -4.99
C GLU A 541 -19.91 20.08 -4.97
N ARG A 542 -19.10 19.02 -4.82
CA ARG A 542 -19.60 17.64 -4.65
C ARG A 542 -20.42 17.48 -3.37
N LYS A 543 -19.98 18.07 -2.26
CA LYS A 543 -20.72 18.06 -1.00
C LYS A 543 -22.06 18.77 -1.10
N ASN A 544 -22.09 19.96 -1.69
CA ASN A 544 -23.35 20.71 -1.90
C ASN A 544 -24.34 19.92 -2.77
N ARG A 545 -23.86 19.31 -3.86
CA ARG A 545 -24.69 18.48 -4.77
C ARG A 545 -25.34 17.29 -4.05
N ARG A 546 -24.68 16.72 -3.03
CA ARG A 546 -25.25 15.63 -2.22
C ARG A 546 -26.33 16.17 -1.26
N LEU A 547 -26.09 17.31 -0.61
CA LEU A 547 -27.06 17.95 0.28
C LEU A 547 -28.32 18.44 -0.42
N GLU A 548 -28.27 18.79 -1.71
CA GLU A 548 -29.44 19.18 -2.51
C GLU A 548 -30.32 17.98 -2.94
N LYS A 549 -29.80 16.75 -2.82
CA LYS A 549 -30.50 15.52 -3.20
C LYS A 549 -31.16 14.81 -2.01
N GLU A 550 -30.80 15.21 -0.79
CA GLU A 550 -31.42 14.80 0.48
C GLU A 550 -32.60 15.72 0.80
#